data_AF-A0A4P7LEK5-F1
#
_entry.id   AF-A0A4P7LEK5-F1
#
_cell.length_a   1.000
_cell.length_b   1.000
_cell.length_c   1.000
_cell.angle_alpha   90.00
_cell.angle_beta   90.00
_cell.angle_gamma   90.00
#
_symmetry.space_group_name_H-M   'P 1'
#
loop_
_entity.id
_entity.type
_entity.pdbx_description
1 polymer ?
#
loop_
_entity_poly.entity_id
_entity_poly.type
_entity_poly.pdbx_seq_one_letter_code
_entity_poly.pdbx_strand_id
1 'polypeptide(L)'
;MGDVFTREELKGLLLSVGSHKAERRLSPAEVGLLIERALAAGKSSQELSNLLGIGVTQLKEFVKIAGLSPDVRDMAGWSGRKQGFANTIPFSSLAQLSGLDSVDQRRAAEAILSHALTWKEIVQVMQLHRRAARDLDDCVREVVGMRTEVEIRYVLFGSIDDVMLRNRLAGLVQRDRDELLRSTLPDLGSLSNLVSASRLGSSSFVLVGTADLAASEGTTPEEIERRVLDSLSNKLGNEDG
;
A
#
# COMPACT_ATOMS: atom_id res chain seq x y z
N MET A 1 -19.84 -43.83 -15.01
CA MET A 1 -19.52 -42.55 -14.34
C MET A 1 -19.78 -41.45 -15.35
N GLY A 2 -20.86 -40.67 -15.18
CA GLY A 2 -21.14 -39.55 -16.07
C GLY A 2 -20.08 -38.46 -15.92
N ASP A 3 -19.72 -37.81 -17.02
CA ASP A 3 -18.86 -36.63 -16.99
C ASP A 3 -19.61 -35.50 -16.27
N VAL A 4 -19.06 -35.08 -15.12
CA VAL A 4 -19.64 -34.07 -14.22
C VAL A 4 -19.44 -32.64 -14.78
N PHE A 5 -18.49 -32.50 -15.69
CA PHE A 5 -18.20 -31.27 -16.42
C PHE A 5 -18.45 -31.49 -17.90
N THR A 6 -19.03 -30.49 -18.57
CA THR A 6 -18.94 -30.43 -20.03
C THR A 6 -17.48 -30.25 -20.45
N ARG A 7 -17.17 -30.61 -21.70
CA ARG A 7 -15.82 -30.41 -22.26
C ARG A 7 -15.35 -28.96 -22.19
N GLU A 8 -16.28 -28.02 -22.36
CA GLU A 8 -15.99 -26.58 -22.29
C GLU A 8 -15.72 -26.10 -20.87
N GLU A 9 -16.51 -26.55 -19.89
CA GLU A 9 -16.30 -26.23 -18.47
C GLU A 9 -14.98 -26.81 -17.97
N LEU A 10 -14.65 -28.06 -18.30
CA LEU A 10 -13.38 -28.68 -17.92
C LEU A 10 -12.19 -27.91 -18.53
N LYS A 11 -12.29 -27.52 -19.81
CA LYS A 11 -11.29 -26.68 -20.46
C LYS A 11 -11.17 -25.33 -19.77
N GLY A 12 -12.29 -24.69 -19.42
CA GLY A 12 -12.32 -23.41 -18.70
C GLY A 12 -11.66 -23.51 -17.33
N LEU A 13 -11.96 -24.56 -16.56
CA LEU A 13 -11.36 -24.83 -15.26
C LEU A 13 -9.84 -25.00 -15.36
N LEU A 14 -9.37 -25.88 -16.24
CA LEU A 14 -7.93 -26.15 -16.42
C LEU A 14 -7.16 -24.88 -16.83
N LEU A 15 -7.72 -24.07 -17.73
CA LEU A 15 -7.09 -22.83 -18.19
C LEU A 15 -7.11 -21.71 -17.14
N SER A 16 -8.04 -21.74 -16.19
CA SER A 16 -8.16 -20.69 -15.17
C SER A 16 -7.35 -21.00 -13.92
N VAL A 17 -7.31 -22.27 -13.52
CA VAL A 17 -6.70 -22.72 -12.27
C VAL A 17 -5.21 -23.06 -12.44
N GLY A 18 -4.84 -23.72 -13.55
CA GLY A 18 -3.47 -24.18 -13.82
C GLY A 18 -2.56 -23.18 -14.51
N SER A 19 -3.03 -21.97 -14.83
CA SER A 19 -2.24 -20.97 -15.55
C SER A 19 -1.67 -19.89 -14.62
N HIS A 20 -0.34 -19.75 -14.64
CA HIS A 20 0.36 -18.59 -14.08
C HIS A 20 0.34 -17.38 -15.05
N LYS A 21 -0.31 -17.48 -16.22
CA LYS A 21 -0.25 -16.47 -17.30
C LYS A 21 -1.64 -16.03 -17.78
N ALA A 22 -1.91 -14.74 -17.56
CA ALA A 22 -2.76 -13.75 -18.23
C ALA A 22 -4.20 -14.06 -18.72
N GLU A 23 -4.56 -15.25 -19.21
CA GLU A 23 -5.91 -15.51 -19.77
C GLU A 23 -6.69 -16.53 -18.94
N ARG A 24 -7.05 -16.14 -17.72
CA ARG A 24 -8.00 -16.92 -16.93
C ARG A 24 -9.41 -16.68 -17.49
N ARG A 25 -10.04 -17.75 -17.97
CA ARG A 25 -11.35 -17.69 -18.65
C ARG A 25 -12.52 -17.59 -17.69
N LEU A 26 -12.39 -18.18 -16.52
CA LEU A 26 -13.37 -18.18 -15.46
C LEU A 26 -12.85 -17.33 -14.31
N SER A 27 -13.72 -16.59 -13.65
CA SER A 27 -13.47 -15.95 -12.36
C SER A 27 -13.31 -17.00 -11.24
N PRO A 28 -12.69 -16.65 -10.10
CA PRO A 28 -12.60 -17.54 -8.95
C PRO A 28 -13.98 -18.00 -8.45
N ALA A 29 -15.00 -17.14 -8.54
CA ALA A 29 -16.37 -17.44 -8.17
C ALA A 29 -16.98 -18.53 -9.06
N GLU A 30 -16.84 -18.40 -10.38
CA GLU A 30 -17.32 -19.40 -11.35
C GLU A 30 -16.60 -20.74 -11.18
N VAL A 31 -15.29 -20.72 -10.92
CA VAL A 31 -14.52 -21.93 -10.57
C VAL A 31 -15.10 -22.58 -9.33
N GLY A 32 -15.38 -21.81 -8.27
CA GLY A 32 -16.01 -22.31 -7.04
C GLY A 32 -17.35 -23.00 -7.27
N LEU A 33 -18.23 -22.38 -8.06
CA LEU A 33 -19.55 -22.93 -8.37
C LEU A 33 -19.49 -24.25 -9.15
N LEU A 34 -18.57 -24.35 -10.12
CA LEU A 34 -18.35 -25.59 -10.85
C LEU A 34 -17.81 -26.70 -9.95
N ILE A 35 -16.86 -26.38 -9.06
CA ILE A 35 -16.32 -27.34 -8.09
C ILE A 35 -17.40 -27.80 -7.11
N GLU A 36 -18.20 -26.89 -6.56
CA GLU A 36 -19.30 -27.22 -5.66
C GLU A 36 -20.33 -28.15 -6.32
N ARG A 37 -20.71 -27.85 -7.57
CA ARG A 37 -21.60 -28.71 -8.37
C ARG A 37 -21.01 -30.11 -8.54
N ALA A 38 -19.70 -30.23 -8.75
CA ALA A 38 -19.05 -31.51 -8.90
C ALA A 38 -18.97 -32.32 -7.59
N LEU A 39 -18.74 -31.64 -6.47
CA LEU A 39 -18.81 -32.24 -5.14
C LEU A 39 -20.23 -32.75 -4.84
N ALA A 40 -21.26 -31.96 -5.17
CA ALA A 40 -22.66 -32.36 -5.01
C ALA A 40 -23.05 -33.57 -5.89
N ALA A 41 -22.39 -33.75 -7.04
CA ALA A 41 -22.53 -34.91 -7.91
C ALA A 41 -21.76 -36.16 -7.41
N GLY A 42 -21.13 -36.10 -6.24
CA GLY A 42 -20.48 -37.23 -5.58
C GLY A 42 -18.99 -37.38 -5.88
N LYS A 43 -18.33 -36.39 -6.52
CA LYS A 43 -16.86 -36.39 -6.66
C LYS A 43 -16.22 -36.05 -5.31
N SER A 44 -15.10 -36.70 -5.01
CA SER A 44 -14.31 -36.35 -3.83
C SER A 44 -13.41 -35.13 -4.10
N SER A 45 -13.06 -34.40 -3.04
CA SER A 45 -12.11 -33.28 -3.15
C SER A 45 -10.74 -33.73 -3.67
N GLN A 46 -10.32 -34.98 -3.40
CA GLN A 46 -9.05 -35.51 -3.87
C GLN A 46 -9.06 -35.78 -5.37
N GLU A 47 -10.14 -36.35 -5.91
CA GLU A 47 -10.30 -36.56 -7.34
C GLU A 47 -10.27 -35.22 -8.10
N LEU A 48 -10.99 -34.21 -7.59
CA LEU A 48 -11.02 -32.88 -8.20
C LEU A 48 -9.68 -32.16 -8.09
N SER A 49 -9.00 -32.27 -6.95
CA SER A 49 -7.65 -31.75 -6.73
C SER A 49 -6.65 -32.33 -7.75
N ASN A 50 -6.67 -33.65 -7.94
CA ASN A 50 -5.84 -34.34 -8.94
C ASN A 50 -6.21 -33.94 -10.37
N LEU A 51 -7.50 -33.86 -10.68
CA LEU A 51 -8.00 -33.49 -12.02
C LEU A 51 -7.60 -32.07 -12.41
N LEU A 52 -7.67 -31.12 -11.48
CA LEU A 52 -7.40 -29.71 -11.72
C LEU A 52 -5.93 -29.33 -11.49
N GLY A 53 -5.11 -30.25 -10.96
CA GLY A 53 -3.70 -29.99 -10.67
C GLY A 53 -3.47 -28.96 -9.56
N ILE A 54 -4.41 -28.83 -8.60
CA ILE A 54 -4.29 -27.92 -7.45
C ILE A 54 -4.37 -28.65 -6.14
N GLY A 55 -3.81 -28.07 -5.08
CA GLY A 55 -3.93 -28.60 -3.74
C GLY A 55 -5.37 -28.55 -3.21
N VAL A 56 -5.75 -29.53 -2.39
CA VAL A 56 -7.06 -29.61 -1.73
C VAL A 56 -7.38 -28.35 -0.92
N THR A 57 -6.38 -27.70 -0.32
CA THR A 57 -6.56 -26.43 0.41
C THR A 57 -7.08 -25.32 -0.49
N GLN A 58 -6.47 -25.14 -1.67
CA GLN A 58 -6.91 -24.13 -2.63
C GLN A 58 -8.30 -24.45 -3.20
N LEU A 59 -8.59 -25.73 -3.43
CA LEU A 59 -9.93 -26.19 -3.82
C LEU A 59 -10.98 -25.79 -2.77
N LYS A 60 -10.68 -25.98 -1.49
CA LYS A 60 -11.57 -25.57 -0.40
C LYS A 60 -11.79 -24.05 -0.35
N GLU A 61 -10.81 -23.25 -0.74
CA GLU A 61 -10.99 -21.78 -0.84
C GLU A 61 -12.00 -21.41 -1.93
N PHE A 62 -11.95 -22.05 -3.10
CA PHE A 62 -12.96 -21.82 -4.14
C PHE A 62 -14.37 -22.22 -3.69
N VAL A 63 -14.51 -23.34 -2.99
CA VAL A 63 -15.80 -23.77 -2.42
C VAL A 63 -16.31 -22.77 -1.39
N LYS A 64 -15.43 -22.24 -0.53
CA LYS A 64 -15.80 -21.19 0.43
C LYS A 64 -16.35 -19.93 -0.25
N ILE A 65 -15.81 -19.56 -1.40
CA ILE A 65 -16.27 -18.41 -2.19
C ILE A 65 -17.64 -18.69 -2.81
N ALA A 66 -17.87 -19.91 -3.30
CA ALA A 66 -19.14 -20.31 -3.89
C ALA A 66 -20.32 -20.11 -2.91
N GLY A 67 -20.08 -20.39 -1.63
CA GLY A 67 -21.05 -20.22 -0.54
C GLY A 67 -21.22 -18.79 0.01
N LEU A 68 -20.54 -17.79 -0.56
CA LEU A 68 -20.77 -16.38 -0.19
C LEU A 68 -22.07 -15.85 -0.81
N SER A 69 -22.59 -14.75 -0.24
CA SER A 69 -23.68 -14.00 -0.85
C SER A 69 -23.32 -13.57 -2.28
N PRO A 70 -24.28 -13.56 -3.23
CA PRO A 70 -24.00 -13.28 -4.64
C PRO A 70 -23.20 -11.98 -4.86
N ASP A 71 -23.62 -10.89 -4.23
CA ASP A 71 -22.97 -9.58 -4.38
C ASP A 71 -21.50 -9.59 -3.94
N VAL A 72 -21.18 -10.32 -2.87
CA VAL A 72 -19.81 -10.43 -2.34
C VAL A 72 -18.99 -11.39 -3.20
N ARG A 73 -19.59 -12.49 -3.64
CA ARG A 73 -18.97 -13.49 -4.51
C ARG A 73 -18.51 -12.89 -5.83
N ASP A 74 -19.31 -11.98 -6.41
CA ASP A 74 -18.99 -11.32 -7.69
C ASP A 74 -17.79 -10.36 -7.58
N MET A 75 -17.36 -10.01 -6.36
CA MET A 75 -16.14 -9.24 -6.11
C MET A 75 -14.86 -10.11 -6.18
N ALA A 76 -14.97 -11.43 -6.35
CA ALA A 76 -13.83 -12.34 -6.33
C ALA A 76 -12.85 -12.09 -7.50
N GLY A 77 -11.64 -11.68 -7.17
CA GLY A 77 -10.55 -11.43 -8.10
C GLY A 77 -9.45 -12.48 -8.03
N TRP A 78 -8.83 -12.74 -9.18
CA TRP A 78 -7.68 -13.64 -9.31
C TRP A 78 -6.37 -13.09 -8.74
N SER A 79 -6.24 -11.77 -8.74
CA SER A 79 -5.11 -11.02 -8.22
C SER A 79 -5.64 -9.76 -7.53
N GLY A 80 -4.89 -9.23 -6.56
CA GLY A 80 -5.18 -7.91 -5.98
C GLY A 80 -4.85 -6.79 -6.96
N ARG A 81 -5.12 -5.54 -6.54
CA ARG A 81 -5.01 -4.23 -7.22
C ARG A 81 -3.70 -3.92 -7.99
N LYS A 82 -3.23 -4.81 -8.87
CA LYS A 82 -2.05 -4.61 -9.72
C LYS A 82 -2.36 -4.61 -11.22
N GLN A 83 -3.61 -4.86 -11.62
CA GLN A 83 -3.99 -4.86 -13.04
C GLN A 83 -5.43 -4.42 -13.23
N GLY A 84 -5.70 -3.12 -13.43
CA GLY A 84 -6.94 -2.59 -14.04
C GLY A 84 -8.29 -2.85 -13.35
N PHE A 85 -8.38 -3.78 -12.40
CA PHE A 85 -9.57 -4.15 -11.65
C PHE A 85 -9.49 -3.53 -10.26
N ALA A 86 -9.81 -2.24 -10.16
CA ALA A 86 -9.71 -1.49 -8.91
C ALA A 86 -10.66 -1.97 -7.80
N ASN A 87 -11.68 -2.78 -8.16
CA ASN A 87 -12.80 -3.14 -7.29
C ASN A 87 -12.92 -4.65 -6.99
N THR A 88 -11.87 -5.44 -7.22
CA THR A 88 -11.91 -6.88 -6.89
C THR A 88 -11.10 -7.21 -5.63
N ILE A 89 -11.58 -8.22 -4.90
CA ILE A 89 -10.95 -8.75 -3.69
C ILE A 89 -10.27 -10.07 -4.06
N PRO A 90 -8.98 -10.27 -3.76
CA PRO A 90 -8.32 -11.54 -4.02
C PRO A 90 -9.12 -12.72 -3.46
N PHE A 91 -9.33 -13.76 -4.27
CA PHE A 91 -10.21 -14.88 -3.97
C PHE A 91 -9.92 -15.50 -2.60
N SER A 92 -8.64 -15.68 -2.27
CA SER A 92 -8.22 -16.22 -0.98
C SER A 92 -8.71 -15.32 0.17
N SER A 93 -8.67 -13.99 -0.03
CA SER A 93 -9.03 -13.00 1.00
C SER A 93 -10.53 -13.06 1.19
N LEU A 94 -11.25 -13.18 0.07
CA LEU A 94 -12.69 -13.33 0.05
C LEU A 94 -13.15 -14.63 0.73
N ALA A 95 -12.40 -15.72 0.56
CA ALA A 95 -12.67 -16.99 1.24
C ALA A 95 -12.60 -16.90 2.78
N GLN A 96 -11.99 -15.84 3.35
CA GLN A 96 -12.01 -15.62 4.80
C GLN A 96 -13.40 -15.23 5.31
N LEU A 97 -14.28 -14.69 4.46
CA LEU A 97 -15.61 -14.22 4.84
C LEU A 97 -16.65 -15.35 4.92
N SER A 98 -16.34 -16.58 4.49
CA SER A 98 -17.32 -17.67 4.34
C SER A 98 -17.97 -18.17 5.63
N GLY A 99 -17.49 -17.70 6.79
CA GLY A 99 -18.06 -18.02 8.11
C GLY A 99 -18.84 -16.87 8.74
N LEU A 100 -19.11 -15.80 7.98
CA LEU A 100 -19.95 -14.68 8.39
C LEU A 100 -21.35 -14.84 7.80
N ASP A 101 -22.36 -14.22 8.43
CA ASP A 101 -23.67 -14.06 7.80
C ASP A 101 -23.60 -13.09 6.61
N SER A 102 -24.66 -13.03 5.79
CA SER A 102 -24.66 -12.22 4.58
C SER A 102 -24.51 -10.72 4.82
N VAL A 103 -24.95 -10.20 5.97
CA VAL A 103 -24.85 -8.77 6.32
C VAL A 103 -23.39 -8.45 6.64
N ASP A 104 -22.76 -9.24 7.49
CA ASP A 104 -21.36 -9.06 7.86
C ASP A 104 -20.39 -9.41 6.73
N GLN A 105 -20.76 -10.33 5.82
CA GLN A 105 -20.01 -10.54 4.58
C GLN A 105 -19.92 -9.25 3.76
N ARG A 106 -21.03 -8.53 3.59
CA ARG A 106 -21.06 -7.28 2.82
C ARG A 106 -20.26 -6.19 3.51
N ARG A 107 -20.46 -5.98 4.82
CA ARG A 107 -19.70 -5.01 5.62
C ARG A 107 -18.20 -5.27 5.56
N ALA A 108 -17.78 -6.53 5.68
CA ALA A 108 -16.37 -6.89 5.58
C ALA A 108 -15.80 -6.65 4.18
N ALA A 109 -16.55 -6.97 3.12
CA ALA A 109 -16.13 -6.70 1.74
C ALA A 109 -15.95 -5.19 1.49
N GLU A 110 -16.89 -4.36 1.95
CA GLU A 110 -16.80 -2.91 1.90
C GLU A 110 -15.57 -2.39 2.64
N ALA A 111 -15.33 -2.86 3.86
CA ALA A 111 -14.16 -2.48 4.65
C ALA A 111 -12.83 -2.85 3.95
N ILE A 112 -12.76 -4.04 3.33
CA ILE A 112 -11.59 -4.50 2.57
C ILE A 112 -11.26 -3.53 1.43
N LEU A 113 -12.28 -3.11 0.69
CA LEU A 113 -12.10 -2.21 -0.44
C LEU A 113 -11.73 -0.80 0.05
N SER A 114 -12.53 -0.24 0.96
CA SER A 114 -12.42 1.13 1.47
C SER A 114 -11.10 1.40 2.21
N HIS A 115 -10.65 0.47 3.06
CA HIS A 115 -9.41 0.63 3.82
C HIS A 115 -8.19 -0.02 3.18
N ALA A 116 -8.36 -0.66 2.02
CA ALA A 116 -7.31 -1.45 1.39
C ALA A 116 -6.67 -2.47 2.34
N LEU A 117 -7.51 -3.23 3.04
CA LEU A 117 -7.04 -4.22 4.00
C LEU A 117 -6.17 -5.27 3.30
N THR A 118 -4.99 -5.51 3.86
CA THR A 118 -4.10 -6.59 3.44
C THR A 118 -4.66 -7.93 3.91
N TRP A 119 -4.17 -9.02 3.31
CA TRP A 119 -4.51 -10.38 3.76
C TRP A 119 -4.42 -10.56 5.28
N LYS A 120 -3.32 -10.10 5.87
CA LYS A 120 -3.03 -10.28 7.29
C LYS A 120 -4.04 -9.52 8.16
N GLU A 121 -4.36 -8.29 7.76
CA GLU A 121 -5.37 -7.47 8.43
C GLU A 121 -6.75 -8.12 8.34
N ILE A 122 -7.13 -8.64 7.18
CA ILE A 122 -8.41 -9.36 7.00
C ILE A 122 -8.48 -10.55 7.95
N VAL A 123 -7.45 -11.39 7.97
CA VAL A 123 -7.40 -12.55 8.90
C VAL A 123 -7.51 -12.09 10.35
N GLN A 124 -6.84 -11.00 10.73
CA GLN A 124 -6.90 -10.45 12.08
C GLN A 124 -8.31 -9.95 12.44
N VAL A 125 -8.96 -9.17 11.56
CA VAL A 125 -10.34 -8.71 11.74
C VAL A 125 -11.28 -9.90 11.92
N MET A 126 -11.19 -10.91 11.04
CA MET A 126 -12.03 -12.12 11.12
C MET A 126 -11.80 -12.90 12.41
N GLN A 127 -10.56 -12.97 12.89
CA GLN A 127 -10.24 -13.64 14.15
C GLN A 127 -10.78 -12.89 15.37
N LEU A 128 -10.66 -11.56 15.40
CA LEU A 128 -11.20 -10.72 16.47
C LEU A 128 -12.72 -10.85 16.55
N HIS A 129 -13.40 -10.70 15.42
CA HIS A 129 -14.86 -10.79 15.34
C HIS A 129 -15.36 -12.17 15.80
N ARG A 130 -14.81 -13.27 15.26
CA ARG A 130 -15.26 -14.64 15.58
C ARG A 130 -14.96 -15.10 17.00
N ARG A 131 -13.79 -14.75 17.55
CA ARG A 131 -13.37 -15.25 18.88
C ARG A 131 -13.99 -14.46 20.01
N ALA A 132 -14.17 -13.16 19.82
CA ALA A 132 -14.66 -12.28 20.87
C ALA A 132 -16.13 -11.87 20.70
N ALA A 133 -16.82 -12.36 19.66
CA ALA A 133 -18.19 -12.00 19.29
C ALA A 133 -18.39 -10.46 19.27
N ARG A 134 -17.37 -9.75 18.79
CA ARG A 134 -17.33 -8.28 18.73
C ARG A 134 -17.97 -7.78 17.45
N ASP A 135 -18.51 -6.57 17.47
CA ASP A 135 -18.97 -5.93 16.24
C ASP A 135 -17.83 -5.83 15.21
N LEU A 136 -18.17 -6.09 13.95
CA LEU A 136 -17.22 -6.14 12.85
C LEU A 136 -16.55 -4.79 12.59
N ASP A 137 -17.29 -3.67 12.66
CA ASP A 137 -16.75 -2.34 12.36
C ASP A 137 -15.75 -1.89 13.42
N ASP A 138 -15.99 -2.25 14.68
CA ASP A 138 -15.04 -2.00 15.76
C ASP A 138 -13.75 -2.81 15.58
N CYS A 139 -13.85 -4.06 15.10
CA CYS A 139 -12.68 -4.88 14.79
C CYS A 139 -11.88 -4.29 13.62
N VAL A 140 -12.56 -3.78 12.58
CA VAL A 140 -11.93 -3.08 11.46
C VAL A 140 -11.21 -1.83 11.96
N ARG A 141 -11.89 -0.99 12.76
CA ARG A 141 -11.31 0.26 13.28
C ARG A 141 -10.06 0.00 14.11
N GLU A 142 -10.08 -1.02 14.96
CA GLU A 142 -8.93 -1.43 15.77
C GLU A 142 -7.75 -1.86 14.90
N VAL A 143 -7.99 -2.74 13.91
CA VAL A 143 -6.92 -3.22 13.02
C VAL A 143 -6.34 -2.11 12.16
N VAL A 144 -7.18 -1.25 11.60
CA VAL A 144 -6.73 -0.08 10.82
C VAL A 144 -5.95 0.90 11.69
N GLY A 145 -6.39 1.13 12.93
CA GLY A 145 -5.72 2.02 13.89
C GLY A 145 -4.34 1.51 14.35
N MET A 146 -4.03 0.22 14.16
CA MET A 146 -2.71 -0.35 14.45
C MET A 146 -1.71 -0.18 13.30
N ARG A 147 -2.11 0.40 12.16
CA ARG A 147 -1.19 0.65 11.05
C ARG A 147 -0.07 1.57 11.47
N THR A 148 1.17 1.14 11.25
CA THR A 148 2.32 2.03 11.38
C THR A 148 2.28 3.05 10.24
N GLU A 149 2.19 4.33 10.59
CA GLU A 149 2.40 5.41 9.65
C GLU A 149 3.91 5.58 9.45
N VAL A 150 4.40 5.20 8.25
CA VAL A 150 5.79 5.45 7.88
C VAL A 150 5.87 6.84 7.29
N GLU A 151 6.40 7.79 8.07
CA GLU A 151 6.70 9.12 7.56
C GLU A 151 8.03 9.11 6.80
N ILE A 152 7.96 9.29 5.48
CA ILE A 152 9.17 9.43 4.64
C ILE A 152 9.58 10.90 4.64
N ARG A 153 10.74 11.17 5.23
CA ARG A 153 11.39 12.48 5.21
C ARG A 153 12.52 12.48 4.18
N TYR A 154 12.66 13.59 3.46
CA TYR A 154 13.73 13.81 2.49
C TYR A 154 14.75 14.78 3.08
N VAL A 155 16.02 14.44 2.94
CA VAL A 155 17.12 15.22 3.51
C VAL A 155 18.03 15.69 2.40
N LEU A 156 18.18 17.01 2.27
CA LEU A 156 19.14 17.65 1.38
C LEU A 156 20.35 18.08 2.20
N PHE A 157 21.53 17.64 1.76
CA PHE A 157 22.81 18.06 2.31
C PHE A 157 23.47 19.00 1.29
N GLY A 158 23.78 20.22 1.72
CA GLY A 158 24.56 21.16 0.91
C GLY A 158 25.91 21.44 1.56
N SER A 159 26.91 21.64 0.71
CA SER A 159 28.28 22.03 1.07
C SER A 159 28.44 23.55 1.03
N ILE A 160 29.31 24.08 1.88
CA ILE A 160 29.70 25.49 1.85
C ILE A 160 31.16 25.56 1.43
N ASP A 161 31.42 25.75 0.15
CA ASP A 161 32.79 25.73 -0.38
C ASP A 161 33.51 27.08 -0.23
N ASP A 162 32.76 28.18 -0.14
CA ASP A 162 33.32 29.53 0.05
C ASP A 162 34.09 29.62 1.38
N VAL A 163 35.39 29.91 1.28
CA VAL A 163 36.31 30.01 2.42
C VAL A 163 35.94 31.16 3.35
N MET A 164 35.52 32.30 2.81
CA MET A 164 35.16 33.49 3.58
C MET A 164 33.86 33.25 4.34
N LEU A 165 32.85 32.68 3.69
CA LEU A 165 31.59 32.32 4.32
C LEU A 165 31.79 31.30 5.44
N ARG A 166 32.60 30.26 5.20
CA ARG A 166 32.96 29.27 6.23
C ARG A 166 33.62 29.91 7.45
N ASN A 167 34.59 30.79 7.25
CA ASN A 167 35.28 31.47 8.34
C ASN A 167 34.33 32.33 9.19
N ARG A 168 33.37 33.02 8.55
CA ARG A 168 32.33 33.79 9.25
C ARG A 168 31.41 32.87 10.05
N LEU A 169 30.89 31.82 9.43
CA LEU A 169 30.02 30.85 10.10
C LEU A 169 30.72 30.10 11.24
N ALA A 170 32.03 29.89 11.15
CA ALA A 170 32.84 29.29 12.20
C ALA A 170 32.96 30.20 13.45
N GLY A 171 32.87 31.52 13.28
CA GLY A 171 32.86 32.48 14.38
C GLY A 171 31.53 32.56 15.14
N LEU A 172 30.44 32.07 14.55
CA LEU A 172 29.11 32.06 15.17
C LEU A 172 28.92 30.85 16.09
N VAL A 173 28.05 30.96 17.09
CA VAL A 173 27.56 29.79 17.82
C VAL A 173 26.45 29.08 17.02
N GLN A 174 26.17 27.82 17.32
CA GLN A 174 25.20 27.01 16.55
C GLN A 174 23.81 27.65 16.47
N ARG A 175 23.35 28.27 17.57
CA ARG A 175 22.06 28.96 17.62
C ARG A 175 21.98 30.08 16.58
N ASP A 176 23.02 30.89 16.46
CA ASP A 176 23.05 32.03 15.55
C ASP A 176 23.14 31.56 14.09
N ARG A 177 23.89 30.48 13.83
CA ARG A 177 23.88 29.83 12.50
C ARG A 177 22.50 29.30 12.12
N ASP A 178 21.82 28.62 13.04
CA ASP A 178 20.50 28.07 12.77
C ASP A 178 19.44 29.19 12.60
N GLU A 179 19.57 30.29 13.34
CA GLU A 179 18.73 31.48 13.17
C GLU A 179 18.99 32.16 11.82
N LEU A 180 20.26 32.30 11.45
CA LEU A 180 20.65 32.83 10.15
C LEU A 180 20.02 32.00 9.03
N LEU A 181 20.19 30.67 9.04
CA LEU A 181 19.59 29.78 8.04
C LEU A 181 18.06 29.88 8.06
N ARG A 182 17.42 29.88 9.23
CA ARG A 182 15.96 30.03 9.31
C ARG A 182 15.50 31.35 8.69
N SER A 183 16.25 32.42 8.91
CA SER A 183 15.95 33.72 8.32
C SER A 183 16.12 33.72 6.80
N THR A 184 16.99 32.88 6.23
CA THR A 184 17.19 32.76 4.78
C THR A 184 16.13 31.91 4.08
N LEU A 185 15.44 31.01 4.81
CA LEU A 185 14.45 30.12 4.20
C LEU A 185 13.34 30.87 3.42
N PRO A 186 12.76 31.99 3.90
CA PRO A 186 11.78 32.77 3.14
C PRO A 186 12.26 33.23 1.75
N ASP A 187 13.58 33.47 1.59
CA ASP A 187 14.17 33.89 0.31
C ASP A 187 14.15 32.76 -0.73
N LEU A 188 13.94 31.52 -0.28
CA LEU A 188 13.77 30.35 -1.14
C LEU A 188 12.34 30.23 -1.70
N GLY A 189 11.44 31.15 -1.34
CA GLY A 189 10.06 31.20 -1.85
C GLY A 189 9.23 30.00 -1.41
N SER A 190 8.58 29.32 -2.36
CA SER A 190 7.70 28.17 -2.09
C SER A 190 8.44 26.99 -1.43
N LEU A 191 9.76 26.88 -1.61
CA LEU A 191 10.58 25.84 -0.98
C LEU A 191 10.60 25.97 0.55
N SER A 192 10.43 27.18 1.10
CA SER A 192 10.43 27.42 2.55
C SER A 192 9.33 26.63 3.27
N ASN A 193 8.17 26.48 2.64
CA ASN A 193 7.03 25.73 3.18
C ASN A 193 7.23 24.22 3.17
N LEU A 194 8.21 23.73 2.40
CA LEU A 194 8.52 22.31 2.27
C LEU A 194 9.59 21.86 3.28
N VAL A 195 10.27 22.82 3.92
CA VAL A 195 11.30 22.56 4.92
C VAL A 195 10.65 22.47 6.30
N SER A 196 10.67 21.26 6.85
CA SER A 196 10.19 20.96 8.20
C SER A 196 11.25 21.15 9.29
N ALA A 197 12.52 21.00 8.94
CA ALA A 197 13.65 21.27 9.83
C ALA A 197 14.88 21.68 9.02
N SER A 198 15.74 22.49 9.62
CA SER A 198 16.98 22.96 8.99
C SER A 198 18.10 23.07 10.02
N ARG A 199 19.35 22.88 9.57
CA ARG A 199 20.53 23.07 10.42
C ARG A 199 21.69 23.63 9.62
N LEU A 200 22.36 24.66 10.14
CA LEU A 200 23.54 25.25 9.52
C LEU A 200 24.80 24.91 10.32
N GLY A 201 25.70 24.17 9.69
CA GLY A 201 27.06 23.95 10.15
C GLY A 201 28.01 25.06 9.68
N SER A 202 29.27 24.97 10.08
CA SER A 202 30.32 25.89 9.62
C SER A 202 30.80 25.62 8.19
N SER A 203 30.52 24.43 7.64
CA SER A 203 30.97 23.99 6.31
C SER A 203 29.90 23.28 5.49
N SER A 204 28.69 23.16 6.01
CA SER A 204 27.57 22.47 5.37
C SER A 204 26.26 22.92 5.98
N PHE A 205 25.16 22.64 5.30
CA PHE A 205 23.82 22.78 5.86
C PHE A 205 22.96 21.55 5.51
N VAL A 206 21.89 21.40 6.27
CA VAL A 206 20.93 20.31 6.09
C VAL A 206 19.53 20.90 6.06
N LEU A 207 18.73 20.50 5.07
CA LEU A 207 17.30 20.78 4.98
C LEU A 207 16.54 19.45 5.02
N VAL A 208 15.48 19.37 5.83
CA VAL A 208 14.63 18.20 5.97
C VAL A 208 13.21 18.57 5.58
N GLY A 209 12.61 17.82 4.65
CA GLY A 209 11.27 18.10 4.13
C GLY A 209 10.48 16.85 3.73
N THR A 210 9.35 17.06 3.04
CA THR A 210 8.49 16.02 2.47
C THR A 210 8.98 15.61 1.07
N ALA A 211 8.26 14.68 0.41
CA ALA A 211 8.54 14.31 -0.98
C ALA A 211 8.53 15.51 -1.93
N ASP A 212 7.74 16.54 -1.61
CA ASP A 212 7.67 17.77 -2.41
C ASP A 212 8.97 18.56 -2.40
N LEU A 213 9.79 18.46 -1.33
CA LEU A 213 11.13 19.05 -1.31
C LEU A 213 12.06 18.37 -2.32
N ALA A 214 11.93 17.05 -2.50
CA ALA A 214 12.71 16.30 -3.48
C ALA A 214 12.13 16.39 -4.90
N ALA A 215 10.82 16.61 -5.02
CA ALA A 215 10.10 16.67 -6.29
C ALA A 215 9.83 18.10 -6.78
N SER A 216 10.34 19.13 -6.10
CA SER A 216 10.08 20.52 -6.45
C SER A 216 10.43 20.78 -7.92
N GLU A 217 9.40 20.93 -8.77
CA GLU A 217 9.56 20.96 -10.21
C GLU A 217 10.49 22.12 -10.61
N GLY A 218 11.54 21.78 -11.39
CA GLY A 218 12.47 22.76 -11.94
C GLY A 218 13.48 23.34 -10.95
N THR A 219 13.71 22.71 -9.79
CA THR A 219 14.84 23.06 -8.92
C THR A 219 15.68 21.81 -8.62
N THR A 220 16.90 21.72 -9.16
CA THR A 220 17.82 20.63 -8.81
C THR A 220 18.39 20.83 -7.41
N PRO A 221 18.87 19.77 -6.71
CA PRO A 221 19.52 19.91 -5.41
C PRO A 221 20.62 20.98 -5.41
N GLU A 222 21.39 21.07 -6.50
CA GLU A 222 22.46 22.06 -6.69
C GLU A 222 21.92 23.49 -6.83
N GLU A 223 20.72 23.66 -7.38
CA GLU A 223 20.05 24.96 -7.47
C GLU A 223 19.49 25.42 -6.11
N ILE A 224 18.94 24.49 -5.33
CA ILE A 224 18.54 24.76 -3.94
C ILE A 224 19.78 25.16 -3.13
N GLU A 225 20.88 24.41 -3.27
CA GLU A 225 22.13 24.69 -2.59
C GLU A 225 22.67 26.07 -2.94
N ARG A 226 22.74 26.40 -4.24
CA ARG A 226 23.18 27.73 -4.68
C ARG A 226 22.33 28.85 -4.09
N ARG A 227 21.00 28.73 -4.10
CA ARG A 227 20.10 29.75 -3.54
C ARG A 227 20.29 29.94 -2.04
N VAL A 228 20.51 28.86 -1.29
CA VAL A 228 20.82 28.93 0.15
C VAL A 228 22.14 29.67 0.36
N LEU A 229 23.18 29.31 -0.40
CA LEU A 229 24.50 29.95 -0.29
C LEU A 229 24.46 31.45 -0.66
N ASP A 230 23.74 31.80 -1.73
CA ASP A 230 23.58 33.19 -2.18
C ASP A 230 22.84 34.02 -1.11
N SER A 231 21.75 33.50 -0.54
CA SER A 231 21.02 34.18 0.53
C SER A 231 21.86 34.32 1.80
N LEU A 232 22.58 33.27 2.23
CA LEU A 232 23.49 33.33 3.38
C LEU A 232 24.58 34.39 3.19
N SER A 233 25.16 34.46 1.99
CA SER A 233 26.22 35.42 1.64
C SER A 233 25.70 36.85 1.65
N ASN A 234 24.51 37.08 1.09
CA ASN A 234 23.87 38.40 1.09
C ASN A 234 23.55 38.90 2.50
N LYS A 235 23.04 38.02 3.38
CA LYS A 235 22.71 38.43 4.75
C LYS A 235 23.93 38.77 5.58
N LEU A 236 24.98 37.96 5.50
CA LEU A 236 26.23 38.23 6.23
C LEU A 236 27.01 39.40 5.61
N GLY A 237 26.86 39.66 4.31
CA GLY A 237 27.48 40.82 3.65
C GLY A 237 26.84 42.15 4.02
N ASN A 238 25.54 42.16 4.36
CA ASN A 238 24.79 43.35 4.74
C ASN A 238 24.91 43.73 6.23
N GLU A 239 25.53 42.88 7.07
CA GLU A 239 25.75 43.17 8.50
C GLU A 239 27.09 43.89 8.79
N ASP A 240 27.98 43.99 7.80
CA ASP A 240 29.30 44.66 7.91
C ASP A 240 29.34 46.08 7.32
N GLY A 241 28.19 46.66 6.94
CA GLY A 241 28.06 48.04 6.41
C GLY A 241 27.16 48.90 7.27
#